data_AF-A0A2H0PNX6-F1
#
_entry.id   AF-A0A2H0PNX6-F1
#
_cell.length_a   1.000
_cell.length_b   1.000
_cell.length_c   1.000
_cell.angle_alpha   90.00
_cell.angle_beta   90.00
_cell.angle_gamma   90.00
#
_symmetry.space_group_name_H-M   'P 1'
#
loop_
_entity.id
_entity.type
_entity.pdbx_description
1 polymer ?
#
loop_
_entity_poly.entity_id
_entity_poly.type
_entity_poly.pdbx_seq_one_letter_code
_entity_poly.pdbx_strand_id
1 'polypeptide(L)'
;MRLIGFVLCVSFFSAMAASHTNAQEKKVRFSIKTDGVAVLSDDFRETMDIPGFSTEDKSVDVIASQEYFERLRDLGFDVKLIETQRSGPDAGYLNPDEVVQIIRALASQYPDIIHVKKIGESLMGRPIYAVRLTTPENILAKPSVLFNSMHHAREVMTPEVTVDLMIYLASNYNNLEKPWVNEWLENLSIWIVPQVNPDGNAIVWEQDSWWRKNGRSENARPYGVDLNRNYPYEWGACNGSSGSRNSETYRGDSAGSEPETQALMNFIKSENILLDISYHSYSELVIAPYGCQGSYTPEKGVVDEIGQKLAEVLERDNGKPGYTYGTGWEILYPVDGDDISWMYQNNNTIGYVIEVNSSSQGFQPSYEKWRDKTVERQRRGWKYLLHRVMKGPQIRGRITDAITGKPIDGNFKIADVEYQKEKARRSKDGVFYKLLAPGSYDLIFEADGYEPQTISISIGDSPVMWDVAMIPASLGNEWGF
;
A
#
# COMPACT_ATOMS: atom_id res chain seq x y z
N MET A 1 -14.41 -38.51 24.72
CA MET A 1 -12.95 -38.72 24.65
C MET A 1 -12.31 -37.34 24.56
N ARG A 2 -11.31 -37.08 25.40
CA ARG A 2 -10.95 -35.78 25.99
C ARG A 2 -10.70 -34.63 24.98
N LEU A 3 -11.48 -33.55 25.11
CA LEU A 3 -11.05 -32.19 24.77
C LEU A 3 -9.94 -31.79 25.74
N ILE A 4 -8.72 -31.66 25.25
CA ILE A 4 -7.68 -30.81 25.84
C ILE A 4 -7.29 -29.86 24.71
N GLY A 5 -8.13 -28.85 24.50
CA GLY A 5 -7.72 -27.67 23.74
C GLY A 5 -6.80 -26.87 24.65
N PHE A 6 -5.56 -26.67 24.23
CA PHE A 6 -4.64 -25.72 24.85
C PHE A 6 -5.24 -24.31 24.67
N VAL A 7 -6.10 -23.89 25.59
CA VAL A 7 -6.28 -22.47 25.85
C VAL A 7 -4.94 -22.02 26.42
N LEU A 8 -4.15 -21.31 25.62
CA LEU A 8 -2.93 -20.64 26.04
C LEU A 8 -3.30 -19.71 27.20
N CYS A 9 -3.12 -20.18 28.44
CA CYS A 9 -3.53 -19.45 29.63
C CYS A 9 -2.49 -18.36 29.91
N VAL A 10 -2.96 -17.13 29.71
CA VAL A 10 -2.26 -15.85 29.48
C VAL A 10 -1.56 -15.27 30.70
N SER A 11 -1.75 -15.84 31.89
CA SER A 11 -1.24 -15.25 33.14
C SER A 11 0.29 -15.30 33.33
N PHE A 12 1.03 -15.97 32.45
CA PHE A 12 2.50 -16.03 32.51
C PHE A 12 3.22 -15.00 31.62
N PHE A 13 2.58 -14.43 30.60
CA PHE A 13 3.27 -13.54 29.64
C PHE A 13 3.44 -12.09 30.16
N SER A 14 2.47 -11.57 30.90
CA SER A 14 2.44 -10.16 31.35
C SER A 14 3.48 -9.83 32.43
N ALA A 15 3.94 -10.81 33.21
CA ALA A 15 4.99 -10.60 34.22
C ALA A 15 6.43 -10.67 33.64
N MET A 16 6.59 -11.10 32.37
CA MET A 16 7.89 -11.47 31.80
C MET A 16 8.48 -10.44 30.84
N ALA A 17 7.67 -9.54 30.29
CA ALA A 17 8.16 -8.42 29.46
C ALA A 17 8.74 -7.26 30.29
N ALA A 18 8.67 -7.33 31.63
CA ALA A 18 8.92 -6.19 32.53
C ALA A 18 10.35 -6.13 33.12
N SER A 19 11.27 -7.03 32.77
CA SER A 19 12.65 -6.98 33.27
C SER A 19 13.64 -6.65 32.16
N HIS A 20 13.86 -5.37 31.88
CA HIS A 20 14.93 -4.93 30.97
C HIS A 20 15.86 -3.93 31.65
N THR A 21 17.10 -4.37 31.87
CA THR A 21 18.25 -3.50 32.17
C THR A 21 19.35 -3.73 31.14
N ASN A 22 19.62 -2.69 30.34
CA ASN A 22 20.89 -2.33 29.69
C ASN A 22 21.84 -3.46 29.22
N ALA A 23 21.56 -4.00 28.04
CA ALA A 23 22.49 -4.35 26.97
C ALA A 23 21.66 -4.45 25.68
N GLN A 24 22.23 -4.27 24.48
CA GLN A 24 21.52 -4.59 23.22
C GLN A 24 21.22 -6.10 23.23
N GLU A 25 20.06 -6.46 23.75
CA GLU A 25 19.62 -7.84 23.88
C GLU A 25 19.46 -8.39 22.46
N LYS A 26 20.17 -9.48 22.17
CA LYS A 26 20.20 -10.07 20.83
C LYS A 26 18.80 -10.57 20.48
N LYS A 27 18.12 -9.87 19.55
CA LYS A 27 16.80 -10.30 19.05
C LYS A 27 16.96 -11.47 18.08
N VAL A 28 15.96 -12.34 18.07
CA VAL A 28 15.82 -13.45 17.13
C VAL A 28 14.41 -13.51 16.55
N ARG A 29 14.33 -13.98 15.31
CA ARG A 29 13.09 -14.34 14.63
C ARG A 29 12.95 -15.85 14.68
N PHE A 30 11.83 -16.33 15.18
CA PHE A 30 11.52 -17.76 15.27
C PHE A 30 10.05 -17.99 14.98
N SER A 31 9.70 -19.18 14.51
CA SER A 31 8.29 -19.57 14.37
C SER A 31 7.82 -20.36 15.58
N ILE A 32 6.53 -20.21 15.90
CA ILE A 32 5.80 -20.99 16.89
C ILE A 32 4.67 -21.72 16.17
N LYS A 33 4.58 -23.05 16.31
CA LYS A 33 3.41 -23.79 15.80
C LYS A 33 2.16 -23.44 16.60
N THR A 34 1.07 -23.15 15.91
CA THR A 34 -0.23 -22.80 16.52
C THR A 34 -1.38 -23.18 15.60
N ASP A 35 -2.54 -23.56 16.16
CA ASP A 35 -3.76 -23.83 15.39
C ASP A 35 -4.42 -22.55 14.82
N GLY A 36 -3.78 -21.38 14.96
CA GLY A 36 -4.14 -20.13 14.29
C GLY A 36 -3.73 -18.88 15.07
N VAL A 37 -3.83 -17.70 14.44
CA VAL A 37 -3.56 -16.40 15.09
C VAL A 37 -4.55 -16.12 16.22
N ALA A 38 -5.79 -16.61 16.12
CA ALA A 38 -6.85 -16.45 17.11
C ALA A 38 -6.55 -17.08 18.48
N VAL A 39 -5.51 -17.89 18.58
CA VAL A 39 -5.09 -18.55 19.83
C VAL A 39 -4.10 -17.68 20.64
N LEU A 40 -3.57 -16.62 20.05
CA LEU A 40 -2.71 -15.65 20.74
C LEU A 40 -3.58 -14.61 21.45
N SER A 41 -3.32 -14.39 22.73
CA SER A 41 -4.03 -13.38 23.51
C SER A 41 -3.71 -11.97 23.06
N ASP A 42 -4.60 -11.03 23.35
CA ASP A 42 -4.36 -9.61 23.09
C ASP A 42 -3.07 -9.13 23.76
N ASP A 43 -2.82 -9.53 25.02
CA ASP A 43 -1.55 -9.26 25.72
C ASP A 43 -0.31 -9.73 24.94
N PHE A 44 -0.38 -10.88 24.27
CA PHE A 44 0.73 -11.40 23.48
C PHE A 44 0.95 -10.54 22.23
N ARG A 45 -0.12 -10.12 21.57
CA ARG A 45 -0.06 -9.26 20.38
C ARG A 45 0.37 -7.83 20.71
N GLU A 46 0.05 -7.34 21.90
CA GLU A 46 0.46 -6.02 22.34
C GLU A 46 1.96 -5.94 22.72
N THR A 47 2.53 -7.06 23.18
CA THR A 47 3.89 -7.10 23.71
C THR A 47 4.92 -7.72 22.78
N MET A 48 4.50 -8.49 21.77
CA MET A 48 5.39 -9.19 20.85
C MET A 48 5.32 -8.60 19.44
N ASP A 49 6.48 -8.56 18.78
CA ASP A 49 6.56 -8.27 17.36
C ASP A 49 6.18 -9.53 16.56
N ILE A 50 5.02 -9.47 15.90
CA ILE A 50 4.47 -10.56 15.08
C ILE A 50 4.60 -10.17 13.61
N PRO A 51 5.72 -10.52 12.96
CA PRO A 51 5.99 -10.11 11.59
C PRO A 51 5.18 -10.88 10.52
N GLY A 52 4.62 -12.05 10.84
CA GLY A 52 3.92 -12.84 9.83
C GLY A 52 3.21 -14.09 10.37
N PHE A 53 2.33 -14.63 9.53
CA PHE A 53 1.56 -15.84 9.80
C PHE A 53 1.57 -16.74 8.55
N SER A 54 1.78 -18.04 8.76
CA SER A 54 1.69 -19.05 7.71
C SER A 54 0.47 -19.94 7.97
N THR A 55 -0.53 -19.85 7.09
CA THR A 55 -1.71 -20.74 7.09
C THR A 55 -1.33 -22.17 6.71
N GLU A 56 -0.41 -22.35 5.76
CA GLU A 56 0.09 -23.64 5.29
C GLU A 56 0.83 -24.39 6.41
N ASP A 57 1.73 -23.68 7.10
CA ASP A 57 2.53 -24.28 8.17
C ASP A 57 1.81 -24.28 9.52
N LYS A 58 0.69 -23.58 9.66
CA LYS A 58 0.02 -23.33 10.94
C LYS A 58 1.02 -22.79 11.98
N SER A 59 1.69 -21.69 11.62
CA SER A 59 2.70 -21.08 12.49
C SER A 59 2.63 -19.57 12.45
N VAL A 60 3.03 -18.97 13.57
CA VAL A 60 3.25 -17.53 13.70
C VAL A 60 4.75 -17.27 13.80
N ASP A 61 5.24 -16.29 13.06
CA ASP A 61 6.59 -15.77 13.24
C ASP A 61 6.58 -14.75 14.37
N VAL A 62 7.61 -14.79 15.22
CA VAL A 62 7.77 -13.91 16.37
C VAL A 62 9.19 -13.36 16.38
N ILE A 63 9.32 -12.07 16.65
CA ILE A 63 10.59 -11.43 16.97
C ILE A 63 10.59 -11.08 18.46
N ALA A 64 11.55 -11.64 19.18
CA ALA A 64 11.76 -11.38 20.60
C ALA A 64 13.23 -11.59 20.96
N SER A 65 13.57 -11.48 22.25
CA SER A 65 14.93 -11.77 22.67
C SER A 65 15.30 -13.25 22.56
N GLN A 66 16.59 -13.54 22.42
CA GLN A 66 17.13 -14.89 22.45
C GLN A 66 16.74 -15.63 23.75
N GLU A 67 16.74 -14.94 24.89
CA GLU A 67 16.33 -15.52 26.18
C GLU A 67 14.87 -15.97 26.16
N TYR A 68 13.98 -15.14 25.61
CA TYR A 68 12.57 -15.49 25.48
C TYR A 68 12.34 -16.70 24.56
N PHE A 69 13.05 -16.77 23.43
CA PHE A 69 13.02 -17.94 22.55
C PHE A 69 13.46 -19.22 23.29
N GLU A 70 14.58 -19.16 24.02
CA GLU A 70 15.09 -20.31 24.79
C GLU A 70 14.11 -20.73 25.87
N ARG A 71 13.48 -19.77 26.54
CA ARG A 71 12.47 -20.04 27.56
C ARG A 71 11.23 -20.72 26.99
N LEU A 72 10.73 -20.29 25.84
CA LEU A 72 9.60 -20.95 25.19
C LEU A 72 9.94 -22.40 24.82
N ARG A 73 11.15 -22.63 24.30
CA ARG A 73 11.65 -23.98 24.03
C ARG A 73 11.71 -24.83 25.30
N ASP A 74 12.21 -24.28 26.41
CA ASP A 74 12.34 -24.99 27.68
C ASP A 74 10.99 -25.28 28.35
N LEU A 75 9.97 -24.46 28.08
CA LEU A 75 8.58 -24.70 28.46
C LEU A 75 7.87 -25.74 27.57
N GLY A 76 8.55 -26.26 26.54
CA GLY A 76 8.05 -27.31 25.66
C GLY A 76 7.20 -26.81 24.48
N PHE A 77 7.23 -25.51 24.17
CA PHE A 77 6.60 -25.00 22.95
C PHE A 77 7.39 -25.47 21.71
N ASP A 78 6.66 -25.80 20.64
CA ASP A 78 7.25 -26.12 19.34
C ASP A 78 7.68 -24.82 18.65
N VAL A 79 8.93 -24.42 18.94
CA VAL A 79 9.56 -23.21 18.41
C VAL A 79 10.76 -23.56 17.52
N LYS A 80 10.89 -22.83 16.41
CA LYS A 80 12.00 -23.01 15.46
C LYS A 80 12.69 -21.68 15.20
N LEU A 81 13.96 -21.58 15.57
CA LEU A 81 14.80 -20.43 15.22
C LEU A 81 14.90 -20.30 13.70
N ILE A 82 14.64 -19.09 13.19
CA ILE A 82 14.72 -18.79 11.76
C ILE A 82 15.92 -17.91 11.47
N GLU A 83 16.03 -16.78 12.18
CA GLU A 83 17.06 -15.79 11.94
C GLU A 83 17.49 -15.12 13.24
N THR A 84 18.75 -14.72 13.28
CA THR A 84 19.31 -13.86 14.32
C THR A 84 19.50 -12.46 13.77
N GLN A 85 19.17 -11.45 14.57
CA GLN A 85 19.34 -10.06 14.16
C GLN A 85 20.78 -9.76 13.75
N ARG A 86 20.93 -9.08 12.60
CA ARG A 86 22.22 -8.60 12.06
C ARG A 86 22.45 -7.15 12.49
N SER A 87 23.66 -6.63 12.27
CA SER A 87 23.95 -5.21 12.55
C SER A 87 23.25 -4.25 11.60
N GLY A 88 22.88 -4.71 10.40
CA GLY A 88 22.24 -3.93 9.35
C GLY A 88 21.95 -4.80 8.13
N PRO A 89 21.26 -4.25 7.12
CA PRO A 89 21.04 -4.91 5.85
C PRO A 89 22.35 -5.09 5.07
N ASP A 90 22.34 -5.95 4.05
CA ASP A 90 23.49 -6.11 3.15
C ASP A 90 23.81 -4.76 2.48
N ALA A 91 25.10 -4.40 2.38
CA ALA A 91 25.56 -3.09 1.89
C ALA A 91 25.17 -2.75 0.43
N GLY A 92 24.60 -3.71 -0.31
CA GLY A 92 24.08 -3.45 -1.66
C GLY A 92 22.69 -2.80 -1.68
N TYR A 93 21.92 -2.92 -0.59
CA TYR A 93 20.61 -2.28 -0.51
C TYR A 93 20.74 -0.76 -0.44
N LEU A 94 19.76 -0.07 -1.01
CA LEU A 94 19.71 1.39 -0.99
C LEU A 94 19.34 1.94 0.39
N ASN A 95 20.16 2.88 0.87
CA ASN A 95 19.81 3.74 2.00
C ASN A 95 19.03 5.00 1.55
N PRO A 96 18.47 5.81 2.47
CA PRO A 96 17.64 6.97 2.10
C PRO A 96 18.38 8.00 1.23
N ASP A 97 19.67 8.23 1.50
CA ASP A 97 20.47 9.22 0.76
C ASP A 97 20.76 8.74 -0.67
N GLU A 98 21.05 7.45 -0.84
CA GLU A 98 21.26 6.84 -2.15
C GLU A 98 19.99 6.89 -3.02
N VAL A 99 18.81 6.63 -2.43
CA VAL A 99 17.54 6.80 -3.15
C VAL A 99 17.39 8.25 -3.65
N VAL A 100 17.67 9.25 -2.80
CA VAL A 100 17.60 10.66 -3.20
C VAL A 100 18.61 10.99 -4.31
N GLN A 101 19.83 10.44 -4.24
CA GLN A 101 20.83 10.61 -5.29
C GLN A 101 20.35 10.03 -6.62
N ILE A 102 19.76 8.83 -6.62
CA ILE A 102 19.21 8.20 -7.83
C ILE A 102 18.07 9.03 -8.42
N ILE A 103 17.14 9.51 -7.59
CA ILE A 103 16.03 10.39 -8.04
C ILE A 103 16.58 11.63 -8.76
N ARG A 104 17.59 12.29 -8.17
CA ARG A 104 18.20 13.48 -8.76
C ARG A 104 18.94 13.16 -10.06
N ALA A 105 19.66 12.06 -10.11
CA ALA A 105 20.37 11.61 -11.31
C ALA A 105 19.39 11.33 -12.46
N LEU A 106 18.33 10.56 -12.19
CA LEU A 106 17.29 10.26 -13.17
C LEU A 106 16.59 11.53 -13.67
N ALA A 107 16.19 12.43 -12.77
CA ALA A 107 15.56 13.69 -13.15
C ALA A 107 16.46 14.58 -14.02
N SER A 108 17.77 14.60 -13.73
CA SER A 108 18.74 15.33 -14.56
C SER A 108 18.97 14.68 -15.91
N GLN A 109 18.90 13.36 -16.00
CA GLN A 109 19.16 12.60 -17.23
C GLN A 109 17.94 12.55 -18.15
N TYR A 110 16.73 12.55 -17.60
CA TYR A 110 15.47 12.41 -18.34
C TYR A 110 14.48 13.55 -17.99
N PRO A 111 14.86 14.83 -18.17
CA PRO A 111 14.06 15.97 -17.71
C PRO A 111 12.71 16.13 -18.44
N ASP A 112 12.58 15.58 -19.65
CA ASP A 112 11.36 15.67 -20.46
C ASP A 112 10.23 14.78 -19.94
N ILE A 113 10.57 13.73 -19.17
CA ILE A 113 9.60 12.76 -18.67
C ILE A 113 9.61 12.59 -17.16
N ILE A 114 10.66 13.02 -16.44
CA ILE A 114 10.78 12.87 -14.99
C ILE A 114 10.60 14.22 -14.28
N HIS A 115 9.61 14.28 -13.40
CA HIS A 115 9.35 15.45 -12.56
C HIS A 115 9.34 15.06 -11.09
N VAL A 116 10.18 15.71 -10.29
CA VAL A 116 10.32 15.43 -8.86
C VAL A 116 9.55 16.46 -8.04
N LYS A 117 8.70 15.99 -7.12
CA LYS A 117 7.93 16.80 -6.18
C LYS A 117 8.33 16.42 -4.76
N LYS A 118 8.83 17.37 -3.97
CA LYS A 118 8.94 17.18 -2.51
C LYS A 118 7.52 17.28 -1.94
N ILE A 119 7.01 16.17 -1.40
CA ILE A 119 5.64 16.09 -0.87
C ILE A 119 5.57 16.34 0.65
N GLY A 120 6.71 16.26 1.32
CA GLY A 120 6.83 16.51 2.75
C GLY A 120 8.26 16.35 3.24
N GLU A 121 8.39 16.32 4.56
CA GLU A 121 9.64 16.14 5.27
C GLU A 121 9.37 15.27 6.50
N SER A 122 10.28 14.35 6.81
CA SER A 122 10.20 13.48 7.98
C SER A 122 10.53 14.21 9.28
N LEU A 123 10.37 13.53 10.42
CA LEU A 123 10.64 14.10 11.74
C LEU A 123 12.10 14.55 11.96
N MET A 124 13.06 13.95 11.27
CA MET A 124 14.49 14.29 11.32
C MET A 124 14.94 15.17 10.14
N GLY A 125 14.00 15.71 9.36
CA GLY A 125 14.31 16.67 8.30
C GLY A 125 14.63 16.06 6.92
N ARG A 126 14.41 14.76 6.71
CA ARG A 126 14.68 14.13 5.41
C ARG A 126 13.52 14.38 4.44
N PRO A 127 13.79 14.78 3.19
CA PRO A 127 12.74 15.05 2.22
C PRO A 127 12.04 13.76 1.79
N ILE A 128 10.72 13.82 1.67
CA ILE A 128 9.91 12.76 1.05
C ILE A 128 9.57 13.21 -0.37
N TYR A 129 9.98 12.43 -1.37
CA TYR A 129 9.78 12.75 -2.78
C TYR A 129 8.73 11.84 -3.42
N ALA A 130 7.86 12.45 -4.22
CA ALA A 130 7.09 11.78 -5.26
C ALA A 130 7.71 12.10 -6.62
N VAL A 131 7.94 11.07 -7.44
CA VAL A 131 8.53 11.18 -8.77
C VAL A 131 7.46 10.83 -9.81
N ARG A 132 7.14 11.77 -10.68
CA ARG A 132 6.23 11.55 -11.82
C ARG A 132 7.03 11.17 -13.05
N LEU A 133 6.66 10.07 -13.70
CA LEU A 133 7.12 9.70 -15.03
C LEU A 133 5.95 9.78 -16.02
N THR A 134 6.02 10.73 -16.96
CA THR A 134 4.99 10.97 -17.98
C THR A 134 5.50 11.96 -19.03
N THR A 135 4.96 11.92 -20.25
CA THR A 135 5.18 13.00 -21.23
C THR A 135 4.29 14.23 -20.90
N PRO A 136 4.63 15.46 -21.36
CA PRO A 136 3.91 16.67 -20.94
C PRO A 136 2.54 16.88 -21.62
N GLU A 137 2.25 16.19 -22.72
CA GLU A 137 1.03 16.39 -23.50
C GLU A 137 -0.22 15.96 -22.73
N ASN A 138 -1.27 16.78 -22.69
CA ASN A 138 -2.55 16.46 -22.06
C ASN A 138 -2.44 16.00 -20.59
N ILE A 139 -1.42 16.46 -19.86
CA ILE A 139 -1.05 15.94 -18.54
C ILE A 139 -2.20 15.94 -17.51
N LEU A 140 -3.08 16.95 -17.56
CA LEU A 140 -4.25 17.06 -16.68
C LEU A 140 -5.35 16.04 -16.97
N ALA A 141 -5.32 15.42 -18.17
CA ALA A 141 -6.25 14.40 -18.61
C ALA A 141 -5.58 13.02 -18.70
N LYS A 142 -4.47 12.80 -17.99
CA LYS A 142 -3.88 11.48 -17.84
C LYS A 142 -4.29 10.88 -16.49
N PRO A 143 -4.82 9.65 -16.45
CA PRO A 143 -5.08 8.95 -15.19
C PRO A 143 -3.77 8.75 -14.41
N SER A 144 -3.83 8.94 -13.09
CA SER A 144 -2.68 8.77 -12.20
C SER A 144 -2.64 7.36 -11.59
N VAL A 145 -1.46 6.75 -11.58
CA VAL A 145 -1.18 5.47 -10.90
C VAL A 145 -0.04 5.69 -9.91
N LEU A 146 -0.16 5.16 -8.71
CA LEU A 146 0.84 5.30 -7.64
C LEU A 146 1.53 3.96 -7.35
N PHE A 147 2.84 4.03 -7.12
CA PHE A 147 3.63 2.97 -6.53
C PHE A 147 4.40 3.56 -5.34
N ASN A 148 4.15 3.07 -4.15
CA ASN A 148 4.82 3.56 -2.95
C ASN A 148 5.49 2.40 -2.20
N SER A 149 6.48 2.72 -1.38
CA SER A 149 7.25 1.74 -0.61
C SER A 149 7.84 2.33 0.66
N MET A 150 8.39 1.45 1.51
CA MET A 150 9.08 1.83 2.73
C MET A 150 8.19 2.57 3.73
N HIS A 151 6.97 2.09 3.98
CA HIS A 151 6.22 2.49 5.18
C HIS A 151 6.87 1.90 6.43
N HIS A 152 7.25 0.63 6.38
CA HIS A 152 7.99 -0.02 7.46
C HIS A 152 9.49 -0.08 7.14
N ALA A 153 10.29 0.42 8.07
CA ALA A 153 11.70 0.72 7.89
C ALA A 153 12.60 -0.48 7.54
N ARG A 154 12.30 -1.65 8.10
CA ARG A 154 13.07 -2.91 7.94
C ARG A 154 12.86 -3.61 6.60
N GLU A 155 11.87 -3.20 5.81
CA GLU A 155 11.45 -3.86 4.57
C GLU A 155 12.27 -3.36 3.37
N VAL A 156 13.60 -3.53 3.45
CA VAL A 156 14.62 -2.90 2.58
C VAL A 156 14.57 -3.32 1.11
N MET A 157 13.81 -4.36 0.77
CA MET A 157 13.58 -4.75 -0.63
C MET A 157 12.57 -3.82 -1.34
N THR A 158 11.69 -3.17 -0.60
CA THR A 158 10.58 -2.40 -1.19
C THR A 158 11.05 -1.14 -1.95
N PRO A 159 12.07 -0.37 -1.50
CA PRO A 159 12.66 0.71 -2.30
C PRO A 159 13.33 0.19 -3.57
N GLU A 160 14.00 -0.96 -3.53
CA GLU A 160 14.64 -1.58 -4.71
C GLU A 160 13.65 -1.78 -5.84
N VAL A 161 12.45 -2.28 -5.52
CA VAL A 161 11.38 -2.51 -6.50
C VAL A 161 10.92 -1.18 -7.12
N THR A 162 10.64 -0.18 -6.28
CA THR A 162 10.18 1.13 -6.78
C THR A 162 11.26 1.91 -7.54
N VAL A 163 12.53 1.78 -7.16
CA VAL A 163 13.66 2.38 -7.86
C VAL A 163 13.93 1.66 -9.18
N ASP A 164 13.83 0.32 -9.22
CA ASP A 164 13.91 -0.45 -10.46
C ASP A 164 12.81 -0.05 -11.45
N LEU A 165 11.56 0.17 -10.99
CA LEU A 165 10.48 0.69 -11.83
C LEU A 165 10.88 2.02 -12.48
N MET A 166 11.36 2.99 -11.69
CA MET A 166 11.78 4.30 -12.20
C MET A 166 12.88 4.16 -13.26
N ILE A 167 13.91 3.36 -12.96
CA ILE A 167 15.04 3.11 -13.87
C ILE A 167 14.55 2.40 -15.14
N TYR A 168 13.66 1.41 -15.02
CA TYR A 168 13.14 0.66 -16.16
C TYR A 168 12.37 1.56 -17.13
N LEU A 169 11.48 2.40 -16.62
CA LEU A 169 10.69 3.32 -17.43
C LEU A 169 11.59 4.38 -18.09
N ALA A 170 12.51 4.97 -17.32
CA ALA A 170 13.41 6.01 -17.82
C ALA A 170 14.37 5.48 -18.90
N SER A 171 15.06 4.37 -18.61
CA SER A 171 16.05 3.79 -19.53
C SER A 171 15.46 3.18 -20.81
N ASN A 172 14.15 2.92 -20.82
CA ASN A 172 13.45 2.41 -22.00
C ASN A 172 12.54 3.45 -22.67
N TYR A 173 12.59 4.71 -22.24
CA TYR A 173 11.97 5.81 -22.98
C TYR A 173 12.63 5.94 -24.36
N ASN A 174 11.81 6.03 -25.41
CA ASN A 174 12.24 5.99 -26.82
C ASN A 174 12.96 4.70 -27.26
N ASN A 175 12.84 3.61 -26.50
CA ASN A 175 13.36 2.31 -26.91
C ASN A 175 12.38 1.61 -27.87
N LEU A 176 12.77 1.47 -29.14
CA LEU A 176 11.96 0.83 -30.20
C LEU A 176 11.64 -0.65 -29.93
N GLU A 177 12.44 -1.34 -29.11
CA GLU A 177 12.17 -2.73 -28.72
C GLU A 177 11.11 -2.84 -27.61
N LYS A 178 10.79 -1.72 -26.93
CA LYS A 178 9.83 -1.67 -25.82
C LYS A 178 8.83 -0.52 -26.01
N PRO A 179 8.09 -0.48 -27.14
CA PRO A 179 7.21 0.63 -27.48
C PRO A 179 6.09 0.87 -26.45
N TRP A 180 5.69 -0.17 -25.71
CA TRP A 180 4.71 -0.05 -24.62
C TRP A 180 5.15 0.89 -23.49
N VAL A 181 6.46 1.12 -23.28
CA VAL A 181 6.95 2.08 -22.28
C VAL A 181 6.56 3.50 -22.68
N ASN A 182 6.74 3.86 -23.95
CA ASN A 182 6.29 5.15 -24.47
C ASN A 182 4.76 5.25 -24.38
N GLU A 183 4.03 4.19 -24.75
CA GLU A 183 2.58 4.18 -24.66
C GLU A 183 2.08 4.47 -23.23
N TRP A 184 2.72 3.87 -22.21
CA TRP A 184 2.40 4.18 -20.81
C TRP A 184 2.72 5.63 -20.44
N LEU A 185 3.89 6.15 -20.78
CA LEU A 185 4.30 7.52 -20.44
C LEU A 185 3.43 8.58 -21.16
N GLU A 186 2.98 8.29 -22.38
CA GLU A 186 2.11 9.16 -23.16
C GLU A 186 0.67 9.21 -22.63
N ASN A 187 0.20 8.13 -21.99
CA ASN A 187 -1.21 8.00 -21.61
C ASN A 187 -1.45 8.04 -20.09
N LEU A 188 -0.43 7.86 -19.25
CA LEU A 188 -0.56 7.76 -17.80
C LEU A 188 0.33 8.79 -17.09
N SER A 189 -0.09 9.19 -15.89
CA SER A 189 0.75 9.86 -14.90
C SER A 189 1.24 8.83 -13.88
N ILE A 190 2.46 8.32 -14.06
CA ILE A 190 3.01 7.28 -13.19
C ILE A 190 3.76 7.95 -12.05
N TRP A 191 3.25 7.83 -10.83
CA TRP A 191 3.84 8.39 -9.62
C TRP A 191 4.53 7.32 -8.79
N ILE A 192 5.73 7.64 -8.28
CA ILE A 192 6.49 6.76 -7.38
C ILE A 192 6.91 7.51 -6.13
N VAL A 193 6.64 6.94 -4.96
CA VAL A 193 7.17 7.39 -3.66
C VAL A 193 8.04 6.27 -3.08
N PRO A 194 9.35 6.26 -3.35
CA PRO A 194 10.22 5.11 -3.00
C PRO A 194 10.62 5.04 -1.52
N GLN A 195 10.33 6.10 -0.76
CA GLN A 195 10.75 6.28 0.64
C GLN A 195 9.67 7.06 1.39
N VAL A 196 8.66 6.36 1.93
CA VAL A 196 7.67 7.01 2.82
C VAL A 196 8.27 7.26 4.21
N ASN A 197 9.12 6.35 4.71
CA ASN A 197 9.74 6.39 6.03
C ASN A 197 11.28 6.51 5.97
N PRO A 198 11.84 7.63 5.48
CA PRO A 198 13.29 7.77 5.35
C PRO A 198 14.02 7.78 6.71
N ASP A 199 13.37 8.25 7.78
CA ASP A 199 13.98 8.27 9.11
C ASP A 199 14.07 6.89 9.74
N GLY A 200 12.98 6.13 9.69
CA GLY A 200 12.98 4.75 10.17
C GLY A 200 14.00 3.92 9.40
N ASN A 201 14.09 4.10 8.07
CA ASN A 201 15.08 3.38 7.27
C ASN A 201 16.52 3.77 7.68
N ALA A 202 16.81 5.04 7.98
CA ALA A 202 18.11 5.42 8.54
C ALA A 202 18.41 4.72 9.88
N ILE A 203 17.42 4.57 10.77
CA ILE A 203 17.57 3.80 12.03
C ILE A 203 17.94 2.33 11.76
N VAL A 204 17.39 1.72 10.70
CA VAL A 204 17.75 0.34 10.28
C VAL A 204 19.22 0.20 9.89
N TRP A 205 19.80 1.23 9.28
CA TRP A 205 21.22 1.24 8.90
C TRP A 205 22.16 1.55 10.07
N GLU A 206 21.71 2.40 11.01
CA GLU A 206 22.60 3.02 11.99
C GLU A 206 22.49 2.41 13.41
N GLN A 207 21.34 1.82 13.77
CA GLN A 207 21.01 1.54 15.17
C GLN A 207 20.34 0.18 15.40
N ASP A 208 19.19 -0.09 14.77
CA ASP A 208 18.40 -1.32 14.96
C ASP A 208 17.92 -1.84 13.61
N SER A 209 18.58 -2.87 13.10
CA SER A 209 18.29 -3.46 11.78
C SER A 209 16.87 -4.01 11.65
N TRP A 210 16.13 -4.24 12.74
CA TRP A 210 14.75 -4.70 12.72
C TRP A 210 13.75 -3.63 13.13
N TRP A 211 14.17 -2.36 13.15
CA TRP A 211 13.29 -1.22 13.37
C TRP A 211 12.17 -1.19 12.31
N ARG A 212 10.92 -1.11 12.75
CA ARG A 212 9.74 -1.11 11.87
C ARG A 212 9.17 0.30 11.66
N LYS A 213 9.07 1.07 12.74
CA LYS A 213 8.30 2.32 12.83
C LYS A 213 9.02 3.53 12.21
N ASN A 214 8.44 4.73 12.29
CA ASN A 214 9.14 5.96 11.89
C ASN A 214 10.19 6.42 12.93
N GLY A 215 10.82 7.58 12.68
CA GLY A 215 11.88 8.14 13.52
C GLY A 215 11.43 8.89 14.78
N ARG A 216 10.14 8.82 15.16
CA ARG A 216 9.63 9.58 16.32
C ARG A 216 10.38 9.22 17.60
N SER A 217 10.85 10.22 18.33
CA SER A 217 11.68 10.03 19.52
C SER A 217 11.28 10.94 20.68
N GLU A 218 11.63 10.51 21.88
CA GLU A 218 11.54 11.29 23.11
C GLU A 218 12.89 11.22 23.81
N ASN A 219 13.47 12.38 24.17
CA ASN A 219 14.82 12.47 24.76
C ASN A 219 15.89 11.71 23.97
N ALA A 220 15.87 11.85 22.63
CA ALA A 220 16.75 11.15 21.69
C ALA A 220 16.66 9.61 21.71
N ARG A 221 15.58 9.05 22.28
CA ARG A 221 15.28 7.61 22.20
C ARG A 221 14.12 7.40 21.23
N PRO A 222 14.33 6.74 20.08
CA PRO A 222 13.25 6.48 19.15
C PRO A 222 12.26 5.50 19.79
N TYR A 223 10.98 5.86 19.75
CA TYR A 223 9.88 4.93 20.04
C TYR A 223 9.02 4.71 18.80
N GLY A 224 8.98 5.64 17.85
CA GLY A 224 8.33 5.52 16.55
C GLY A 224 6.80 5.39 16.60
N VAL A 225 6.17 5.60 15.45
CA VAL A 225 4.78 5.27 15.14
C VAL A 225 4.77 4.34 13.92
N ASP A 226 3.90 3.33 13.93
CA ASP A 226 3.66 2.51 12.76
C ASP A 226 2.86 3.33 11.73
N LEU A 227 3.54 3.75 10.66
CA LEU A 227 2.93 4.60 9.64
C LEU A 227 1.71 3.93 9.00
N ASN A 228 1.72 2.61 8.85
CA ASN A 228 0.61 1.86 8.26
C ASN A 228 -0.44 1.42 9.30
N ARG A 229 -0.46 2.09 10.47
CA ARG A 229 -1.58 2.12 11.43
C ARG A 229 -2.03 3.54 11.75
N ASN A 230 -1.45 4.55 11.10
CA ASN A 230 -1.69 5.96 11.43
C ASN A 230 -2.75 6.64 10.55
N TYR A 231 -3.23 6.02 9.46
CA TYR A 231 -4.18 6.67 8.55
C TYR A 231 -5.59 6.80 9.18
N PRO A 232 -6.36 7.87 8.85
CA PRO A 232 -7.65 8.15 9.47
C PRO A 232 -8.81 7.40 8.79
N TYR A 233 -8.75 6.07 8.79
CA TYR A 233 -9.86 5.19 8.46
C TYR A 233 -9.88 4.02 9.44
N GLU A 234 -11.02 3.83 10.09
CA GLU A 234 -11.21 2.82 11.15
C GLU A 234 -10.10 2.83 12.22
N TRP A 235 -9.42 3.96 12.44
CA TRP A 235 -8.22 4.05 13.27
C TRP A 235 -8.46 3.53 14.69
N GLY A 236 -7.83 2.39 15.03
CA GLY A 236 -8.00 1.72 16.31
C GLY A 236 -9.36 1.04 16.53
N ALA A 237 -10.13 0.77 15.47
CA ALA A 237 -11.52 0.30 15.57
C ALA A 237 -11.67 -1.22 15.65
N CYS A 238 -10.70 -2.01 15.15
CA CYS A 238 -10.85 -3.47 15.06
C CYS A 238 -9.68 -4.26 15.66
N ASN A 239 -8.99 -3.67 16.63
CA ASN A 239 -7.87 -4.28 17.34
C ASN A 239 -6.73 -4.72 16.39
N GLY A 240 -6.56 -3.97 15.28
CA GLY A 240 -5.50 -4.20 14.29
C GLY A 240 -4.22 -3.41 14.56
N SER A 241 -4.22 -2.59 15.61
CA SER A 241 -3.11 -1.75 16.05
C SER A 241 -3.11 -1.59 17.58
N SER A 242 -2.07 -0.99 18.16
CA SER A 242 -1.96 -0.75 19.60
C SER A 242 -1.95 0.74 19.96
N GLY A 243 -2.54 1.09 21.10
CA GLY A 243 -2.39 2.41 21.71
C GLY A 243 -1.11 2.58 22.55
N SER A 244 -0.33 1.51 22.74
CA SER A 244 0.90 1.52 23.55
C SER A 244 2.12 1.90 22.72
N ARG A 245 2.89 2.90 23.18
CA ARG A 245 4.15 3.34 22.52
C ARG A 245 5.21 2.23 22.39
N ASN A 246 5.13 1.21 23.24
CA ASN A 246 6.07 0.08 23.23
C ASN A 246 5.73 -0.97 22.17
N SER A 247 4.54 -0.91 21.58
CA SER A 247 4.13 -1.88 20.56
C SER A 247 4.72 -1.53 19.20
N GLU A 248 5.08 -2.56 18.42
CA GLU A 248 5.50 -2.42 17.02
C GLU A 248 4.38 -1.91 16.11
N THR A 249 3.11 -2.07 16.52
CA THR A 249 1.92 -1.58 15.82
C THR A 249 1.32 -0.35 16.49
N TYR A 250 2.13 0.42 17.24
CA TYR A 250 1.67 1.65 17.87
C TYR A 250 1.14 2.64 16.83
N ARG A 251 -0.16 2.95 16.92
CA ARG A 251 -0.92 3.72 15.93
C ARG A 251 -0.72 5.24 15.97
N GLY A 252 0.01 5.74 16.97
CA GLY A 252 0.19 7.17 17.24
C GLY A 252 -0.79 7.72 18.29
N ASP A 253 -0.59 8.98 18.69
CA ASP A 253 -1.44 9.66 19.68
C ASP A 253 -2.80 10.11 19.08
N SER A 254 -2.86 10.25 17.75
CA SER A 254 -4.08 10.55 17.00
C SER A 254 -3.96 10.08 15.54
N ALA A 255 -5.08 9.82 14.88
CA ALA A 255 -5.08 9.50 13.45
C ALA A 255 -4.44 10.63 12.61
N GLY A 256 -3.53 10.27 11.70
CA GLY A 256 -2.78 11.18 10.84
C GLY A 256 -1.79 12.06 11.60
N SER A 257 -1.29 11.62 12.76
CA SER A 257 -0.33 12.38 13.56
C SER A 257 1.05 12.54 12.92
N GLU A 258 1.44 11.61 12.05
CA GLU A 258 2.80 11.55 11.53
C GLU A 258 2.98 12.44 10.29
N PRO A 259 4.07 13.24 10.20
CA PRO A 259 4.30 14.10 9.04
C PRO A 259 4.51 13.28 7.76
N GLU A 260 5.06 12.07 7.85
CA GLU A 260 5.19 11.14 6.72
C GLU A 260 3.80 10.74 6.18
N THR A 261 2.89 10.33 7.07
CA THR A 261 1.50 9.98 6.74
C THR A 261 0.75 11.18 6.17
N GLN A 262 0.90 12.37 6.76
CA GLN A 262 0.28 13.60 6.26
C GLN A 262 0.79 13.97 4.86
N ALA A 263 2.09 13.81 4.60
CA ALA A 263 2.69 14.09 3.30
C ALA A 263 2.06 13.22 2.21
N LEU A 264 1.96 11.90 2.45
CA LEU A 264 1.35 10.98 1.49
C LEU A 264 -0.14 11.24 1.31
N MET A 265 -0.89 11.46 2.40
CA MET A 265 -2.32 11.78 2.34
C MET A 265 -2.60 13.06 1.54
N ASN A 266 -1.82 14.12 1.76
CA ASN A 266 -1.99 15.38 1.04
C ASN A 266 -1.63 15.23 -0.43
N PHE A 267 -0.59 14.45 -0.74
CA PHE A 267 -0.21 14.14 -2.10
C PHE A 267 -1.30 13.36 -2.86
N ILE A 268 -1.81 12.26 -2.29
CA ILE A 268 -2.85 11.42 -2.92
C ILE A 268 -4.12 12.23 -3.22
N LYS A 269 -4.53 13.10 -2.29
CA LYS A 269 -5.66 14.01 -2.51
C LYS A 269 -5.44 14.98 -3.67
N SER A 270 -4.20 15.34 -3.98
CA SER A 270 -3.89 16.34 -5.00
C SER A 270 -3.79 15.79 -6.42
N GLU A 271 -3.55 14.49 -6.61
CA GLU A 271 -3.18 13.91 -7.92
C GLU A 271 -4.23 12.94 -8.51
N ASN A 272 -5.40 12.77 -7.87
CA ASN A 272 -6.50 11.89 -8.32
C ASN A 272 -6.03 10.48 -8.72
N ILE A 273 -5.42 9.77 -7.76
CA ILE A 273 -4.86 8.43 -7.96
C ILE A 273 -5.98 7.41 -8.19
N LEU A 274 -5.90 6.63 -9.27
CA LEU A 274 -6.88 5.60 -9.62
C LEU A 274 -6.51 4.22 -9.07
N LEU A 275 -5.24 3.86 -9.23
CA LEU A 275 -4.65 2.62 -8.70
C LEU A 275 -3.40 2.92 -7.88
N ASP A 276 -3.20 2.12 -6.84
CA ASP A 276 -2.00 2.15 -6.02
C ASP A 276 -1.43 0.73 -5.80
N ILE A 277 -0.11 0.63 -5.73
CA ILE A 277 0.58 -0.46 -5.02
C ILE A 277 1.39 0.13 -3.88
N SER A 278 1.11 -0.36 -2.68
CA SER A 278 1.90 -0.15 -1.47
C SER A 278 2.80 -1.36 -1.24
N TYR A 279 4.10 -1.25 -1.53
CA TYR A 279 5.04 -2.35 -1.42
C TYR A 279 5.52 -2.54 0.02
N HIS A 280 5.33 -3.76 0.52
CA HIS A 280 5.73 -4.24 1.84
C HIS A 280 6.58 -5.52 1.72
N SER A 281 7.18 -5.97 2.82
CA SER A 281 7.70 -7.34 2.93
C SER A 281 7.46 -7.93 4.32
N TYR A 282 7.19 -9.23 4.45
CA TYR A 282 7.23 -10.31 3.47
C TYR A 282 5.93 -11.11 3.49
N SER A 283 5.75 -12.05 2.56
CA SER A 283 4.87 -13.25 2.64
C SER A 283 4.28 -13.69 1.28
N GLU A 284 4.60 -13.02 0.18
CA GLU A 284 4.06 -13.30 -1.16
C GLU A 284 2.52 -13.17 -1.22
N LEU A 285 2.03 -12.03 -0.72
CA LEU A 285 0.61 -11.70 -0.63
C LEU A 285 0.27 -10.51 -1.53
N VAL A 286 -0.97 -10.51 -2.02
CA VAL A 286 -1.65 -9.34 -2.59
C VAL A 286 -2.85 -9.05 -1.71
N ILE A 287 -2.77 -7.97 -0.94
CA ILE A 287 -3.77 -7.61 0.06
C ILE A 287 -4.63 -6.48 -0.47
N ALA A 288 -5.94 -6.66 -0.45
CA ALA A 288 -6.94 -5.66 -0.82
C ALA A 288 -7.58 -4.99 0.42
N PRO A 289 -8.14 -3.78 0.28
CA PRO A 289 -9.02 -3.20 1.29
C PRO A 289 -10.32 -4.02 1.45
N TYR A 290 -10.97 -4.02 2.61
CA TYR A 290 -10.63 -3.29 3.82
C TYR A 290 -9.95 -4.19 4.88
N GLY A 291 -9.32 -3.55 5.86
CA GLY A 291 -8.55 -4.23 6.89
C GLY A 291 -9.35 -4.90 8.01
N CYS A 292 -10.52 -4.38 8.37
CA CYS A 292 -11.30 -4.89 9.49
C CYS A 292 -12.18 -6.09 9.13
N GLN A 293 -12.38 -6.99 10.09
CA GLN A 293 -13.06 -8.27 9.86
C GLN A 293 -14.48 -8.08 9.29
N GLY A 294 -14.80 -8.83 8.22
CA GLY A 294 -16.12 -8.79 7.58
C GLY A 294 -16.39 -7.54 6.76
N SER A 295 -15.39 -6.66 6.59
CA SER A 295 -15.50 -5.47 5.76
C SER A 295 -14.91 -5.71 4.36
N TYR A 296 -15.61 -5.19 3.37
CA TYR A 296 -15.23 -5.21 1.96
C TYR A 296 -15.52 -3.85 1.34
N THR A 297 -14.84 -3.54 0.24
CA THR A 297 -15.18 -2.35 -0.55
C THR A 297 -16.59 -2.48 -1.15
N PRO A 298 -17.35 -1.36 -1.25
CA PRO A 298 -18.63 -1.34 -1.95
C PRO A 298 -18.55 -1.89 -3.38
N GLU A 299 -17.39 -1.77 -4.03
CA GLU A 299 -17.16 -2.22 -5.40
C GLU A 299 -16.24 -3.44 -5.45
N LYS A 300 -16.48 -4.40 -4.54
CA LYS A 300 -15.67 -5.61 -4.38
C LYS A 300 -15.40 -6.33 -5.70
N GLY A 301 -16.36 -6.36 -6.63
CA GLY A 301 -16.20 -7.05 -7.92
C GLY A 301 -14.99 -6.59 -8.74
N VAL A 302 -14.82 -5.28 -8.93
CA VAL A 302 -13.66 -4.75 -9.68
C VAL A 302 -12.36 -4.85 -8.87
N VAL A 303 -12.44 -4.70 -7.54
CA VAL A 303 -11.27 -4.85 -6.65
C VAL A 303 -10.75 -6.29 -6.67
N ASP A 304 -11.64 -7.27 -6.62
CA ASP A 304 -11.30 -8.70 -6.71
C ASP A 304 -10.76 -9.08 -8.09
N GLU A 305 -11.39 -8.63 -9.17
CA GLU A 305 -10.93 -8.91 -10.53
C GLU A 305 -9.47 -8.48 -10.71
N ILE A 306 -9.16 -7.24 -10.34
CA ILE A 306 -7.82 -6.68 -10.49
C ILE A 306 -6.84 -7.36 -9.54
N GLY A 307 -7.23 -7.56 -8.27
CA GLY A 307 -6.37 -8.15 -7.25
C GLY A 307 -6.03 -9.62 -7.49
N GLN A 308 -7.00 -10.42 -7.92
CA GLN A 308 -6.77 -11.82 -8.28
C GLN A 308 -5.85 -11.94 -9.49
N LYS A 309 -6.06 -11.09 -10.52
CA LYS A 309 -5.19 -11.12 -11.70
C LYS A 309 -3.78 -10.63 -11.38
N LEU A 310 -3.64 -9.61 -10.53
CA LEU A 310 -2.36 -9.16 -10.01
C LEU A 310 -1.63 -10.30 -9.28
N ALA A 311 -2.33 -11.04 -8.42
CA ALA A 311 -1.74 -12.18 -7.73
C ALA A 311 -1.33 -13.29 -8.70
N GLU A 312 -2.15 -13.59 -9.72
CA GLU A 312 -1.87 -14.63 -10.74
C GLU A 312 -0.58 -14.35 -11.53
N VAL A 313 -0.33 -13.09 -11.92
CA VAL A 313 0.83 -12.74 -12.75
C VAL A 313 2.15 -12.71 -11.97
N LEU A 314 2.10 -12.60 -10.65
CA LEU A 314 3.28 -12.60 -9.79
C LEU A 314 3.85 -14.02 -9.63
N GLU A 315 5.16 -14.09 -9.40
CA GLU A 315 5.89 -15.35 -9.25
C GLU A 315 6.56 -15.41 -7.88
N ARG A 316 6.42 -16.56 -7.22
CA ARG A 316 7.00 -16.84 -5.92
C ARG A 316 8.51 -17.07 -5.99
N ASP A 317 9.17 -16.98 -4.84
CA ASP A 317 10.58 -17.24 -4.65
C ASP A 317 10.99 -18.65 -5.10
N ASN A 318 10.11 -19.61 -4.89
CA ASN A 318 10.26 -21.00 -5.32
C ASN A 318 9.99 -21.24 -6.83
N GLY A 319 9.69 -20.18 -7.60
CA GLY A 319 9.42 -20.22 -9.03
C GLY A 319 8.00 -20.66 -9.41
N LYS A 320 7.13 -20.95 -8.44
CA LYS A 320 5.71 -21.24 -8.72
C LYS A 320 4.96 -19.93 -9.05
N PRO A 321 3.99 -19.97 -9.97
CA PRO A 321 3.15 -18.81 -10.25
C PRO A 321 2.17 -18.56 -9.09
N GLY A 322 1.72 -17.31 -8.96
CA GLY A 322 0.59 -16.93 -8.12
C GLY A 322 0.97 -16.54 -6.69
N TYR A 323 0.76 -15.28 -6.32
CA TYR A 323 0.71 -14.86 -4.91
C TYR A 323 -0.65 -15.22 -4.28
N THR A 324 -0.76 -15.13 -2.96
CA THR A 324 -2.04 -15.32 -2.27
C THR A 324 -2.81 -14.00 -2.26
N TYR A 325 -4.05 -13.99 -2.75
CA TYR A 325 -4.93 -12.81 -2.77
C TYR A 325 -6.00 -12.88 -1.66
N GLY A 326 -6.32 -11.73 -1.08
CA GLY A 326 -7.44 -11.56 -0.14
C GLY A 326 -7.37 -10.24 0.60
N THR A 327 -8.33 -9.98 1.49
CA THR A 327 -8.25 -8.85 2.43
C THR A 327 -7.31 -9.16 3.60
N GLY A 328 -6.84 -8.13 4.30
CA GLY A 328 -5.90 -8.30 5.43
C GLY A 328 -6.43 -9.28 6.48
N TRP A 329 -7.71 -9.19 6.84
CA TRP A 329 -8.32 -10.07 7.83
C TRP A 329 -8.60 -11.50 7.33
N GLU A 330 -8.68 -11.74 6.01
CA GLU A 330 -8.88 -13.08 5.44
C GLU A 330 -7.59 -13.88 5.39
N ILE A 331 -6.48 -13.24 5.00
CA ILE A 331 -5.22 -13.94 4.68
C ILE A 331 -4.06 -13.62 5.62
N LEU A 332 -4.24 -12.68 6.55
CA LEU A 332 -3.22 -12.28 7.51
C LEU A 332 -3.84 -12.10 8.91
N TYR A 333 -4.27 -10.89 9.26
CA TYR A 333 -4.96 -10.52 10.50
C TYR A 333 -5.72 -9.20 10.30
N PRO A 334 -6.72 -8.88 11.13
CA PRO A 334 -7.39 -7.58 11.08
C PRO A 334 -6.40 -6.43 11.20
N VAL A 335 -6.50 -5.44 10.32
CA VAL A 335 -5.69 -4.22 10.35
C VAL A 335 -6.61 -3.01 10.39
N ASP A 336 -6.18 -1.97 11.09
CA ASP A 336 -6.86 -0.68 11.10
C ASP A 336 -5.86 0.46 10.89
N GLY A 337 -6.36 1.60 10.38
CA GLY A 337 -5.53 2.75 10.09
C GLY A 337 -4.48 2.53 9.01
N ASP A 338 -4.71 1.60 8.08
CA ASP A 338 -3.84 1.33 6.94
C ASP A 338 -4.09 2.30 5.77
N ASP A 339 -3.08 2.42 4.91
CA ASP A 339 -3.07 3.35 3.78
C ASP A 339 -4.11 2.98 2.72
N ILE A 340 -4.15 1.73 2.23
CA ILE A 340 -5.02 1.31 1.13
C ILE A 340 -6.50 1.41 1.49
N SER A 341 -6.87 1.12 2.74
CA SER A 341 -8.25 1.28 3.21
C SER A 341 -8.64 2.75 3.28
N TRP A 342 -7.75 3.61 3.79
CA TRP A 342 -7.97 5.05 3.77
C TRP A 342 -8.06 5.62 2.35
N MET A 343 -7.17 5.19 1.44
CA MET A 343 -7.15 5.62 0.04
C MET A 343 -8.46 5.29 -0.66
N TYR A 344 -8.94 4.05 -0.53
CA TYR A 344 -10.21 3.67 -1.13
C TYR A 344 -11.37 4.48 -0.54
N GLN A 345 -11.45 4.59 0.79
CA GLN A 345 -12.51 5.35 1.45
C GLN A 345 -12.52 6.84 1.07
N ASN A 346 -11.35 7.48 0.97
CA ASN A 346 -11.25 8.93 0.81
C ASN A 346 -11.19 9.40 -0.64
N ASN A 347 -10.66 8.55 -1.53
CA ASN A 347 -10.30 8.93 -2.88
C ASN A 347 -10.83 7.94 -3.92
N ASN A 348 -11.49 6.85 -3.50
CA ASN A 348 -11.96 5.79 -4.40
C ASN A 348 -10.81 5.20 -5.24
N THR A 349 -9.58 5.33 -4.71
CA THR A 349 -8.36 4.74 -5.24
C THR A 349 -8.37 3.27 -4.88
N ILE A 350 -8.26 2.40 -5.88
CA ILE A 350 -8.14 0.96 -5.65
C ILE A 350 -6.65 0.67 -5.39
N GLY A 351 -6.29 0.53 -4.11
CA GLY A 351 -4.94 0.21 -3.66
C GLY A 351 -4.77 -1.28 -3.33
N TYR A 352 -3.56 -1.79 -3.53
CA TYR A 352 -3.17 -3.12 -3.06
C TYR A 352 -1.86 -3.04 -2.30
N VAL A 353 -1.78 -3.75 -1.17
CA VAL A 353 -0.48 -4.04 -0.56
C VAL A 353 0.12 -5.28 -1.26
N ILE A 354 1.38 -5.20 -1.65
CA ILE A 354 2.14 -6.37 -2.08
C ILE A 354 3.21 -6.68 -1.04
N GLU A 355 3.10 -7.85 -0.42
CA GLU A 355 4.13 -8.41 0.45
C GLU A 355 5.14 -9.18 -0.39
N VAL A 356 6.31 -8.58 -0.68
CA VAL A 356 7.34 -9.20 -1.54
C VAL A 356 8.14 -10.26 -0.80
N ASN A 357 8.67 -11.23 -1.55
CA ASN A 357 9.45 -12.36 -1.05
C ASN A 357 8.71 -13.25 -0.03
N SER A 358 9.18 -14.48 0.07
CA SER A 358 8.64 -15.49 0.99
C SER A 358 9.07 -15.24 2.44
N SER A 359 8.28 -15.76 3.38
CA SER A 359 8.62 -15.72 4.81
C SER A 359 9.99 -16.31 5.15
N SER A 360 10.42 -17.30 4.38
CA SER A 360 11.75 -17.90 4.48
C SER A 360 12.90 -16.91 4.25
N GLN A 361 12.66 -15.83 3.51
CA GLN A 361 13.65 -14.78 3.24
C GLN A 361 13.63 -13.65 4.26
N GLY A 362 12.48 -13.42 4.91
CA GLY A 362 12.33 -12.38 5.93
C GLY A 362 12.44 -10.96 5.38
N PHE A 363 12.78 -10.02 6.26
CA PHE A 363 12.80 -8.58 5.93
C PHE A 363 13.99 -8.17 5.07
N GLN A 364 15.11 -8.87 5.24
CA GLN A 364 16.41 -8.52 4.64
C GLN A 364 17.03 -9.74 3.95
N PRO A 365 16.41 -10.23 2.85
CA PRO A 365 17.00 -11.29 2.04
C PRO A 365 18.43 -10.94 1.63
N SER A 366 19.24 -11.95 1.32
CA SER A 366 20.55 -11.72 0.71
C SER A 366 20.41 -10.88 -0.57
N TYR A 367 21.06 -9.72 -0.61
CA TYR A 367 20.99 -8.77 -1.73
C TYR A 367 21.44 -9.45 -3.02
N GLU A 368 22.64 -10.03 -3.01
CA GLU A 368 23.26 -10.70 -4.17
C GLU A 368 22.37 -11.81 -4.74
N LYS A 369 21.66 -12.55 -3.87
CA LYS A 369 20.86 -13.69 -4.30
C LYS A 369 19.47 -13.30 -4.81
N TRP A 370 18.85 -12.28 -4.21
CA TRP A 370 17.41 -12.06 -4.34
C TRP A 370 17.01 -10.72 -4.91
N ARG A 371 17.83 -9.67 -4.82
CA ARG A 371 17.40 -8.33 -5.26
C ARG A 371 16.97 -8.33 -6.72
N ASP A 372 17.83 -8.78 -7.63
CA ASP A 372 17.52 -8.76 -9.06
C ASP A 372 16.33 -9.65 -9.44
N LYS A 373 16.24 -10.84 -8.83
CA LYS A 373 15.10 -11.74 -9.03
C LYS A 373 13.79 -11.12 -8.54
N THR A 374 13.84 -10.44 -7.41
CA THR A 374 12.65 -9.84 -6.81
C THR A 374 12.16 -8.69 -7.68
N VAL A 375 13.03 -7.74 -8.03
CA VAL A 375 12.62 -6.61 -8.87
C VAL A 375 12.11 -7.10 -10.23
N GLU A 376 12.77 -8.08 -10.85
CA GLU A 376 12.34 -8.67 -12.13
C GLU A 376 10.93 -9.28 -12.04
N ARG A 377 10.65 -10.06 -11.00
CA ARG A 377 9.33 -10.67 -10.78
C ARG A 377 8.26 -9.62 -10.51
N GLN A 378 8.57 -8.59 -9.72
CA GLN A 378 7.65 -7.49 -9.45
C GLN A 378 7.33 -6.67 -10.70
N ARG A 379 8.18 -6.71 -11.75
CA ARG A 379 7.82 -6.14 -13.06
C ARG A 379 6.55 -6.70 -13.65
N ARG A 380 6.18 -7.95 -13.36
CA ARG A 380 4.92 -8.51 -13.87
C ARG A 380 3.71 -7.80 -13.26
N GLY A 381 3.76 -7.53 -11.96
CA GLY A 381 2.66 -6.88 -11.23
C GLY A 381 2.43 -5.44 -11.69
N TRP A 382 3.45 -4.58 -11.60
CA TRP A 382 3.25 -3.17 -11.97
C TRP A 382 2.95 -2.99 -13.46
N LYS A 383 3.49 -3.83 -14.36
CA LYS A 383 3.12 -3.79 -15.80
C LYS A 383 1.66 -4.14 -16.00
N TYR A 384 1.16 -5.12 -15.27
CA TYR A 384 -0.26 -5.47 -15.31
C TYR A 384 -1.13 -4.28 -14.88
N LEU A 385 -0.81 -3.57 -13.79
CA LEU A 385 -1.62 -2.40 -13.39
C LEU A 385 -1.58 -1.28 -14.43
N LEU A 386 -0.40 -0.92 -14.95
CA LEU A 386 -0.30 0.11 -15.99
C LEU A 386 -1.15 -0.26 -17.21
N HIS A 387 -1.09 -1.52 -17.64
CA HIS A 387 -1.94 -2.03 -18.71
C HIS A 387 -3.43 -2.01 -18.34
N ARG A 388 -3.81 -2.41 -17.12
CA ARG A 388 -5.19 -2.45 -16.63
C ARG A 388 -5.84 -1.07 -16.59
N VAL A 389 -5.09 -0.03 -16.21
CA VAL A 389 -5.57 1.36 -16.22
C VAL A 389 -5.66 1.90 -17.65
N MET A 390 -4.75 1.51 -18.54
CA MET A 390 -4.74 2.06 -19.89
C MET A 390 -5.74 1.39 -20.84
N LYS A 391 -5.91 0.07 -20.73
CA LYS A 391 -6.60 -0.78 -21.72
C LYS A 391 -7.70 -1.65 -21.12
N GLY A 392 -7.82 -1.72 -19.81
CA GLY A 392 -8.81 -2.58 -19.17
C GLY A 392 -10.22 -1.98 -19.11
N PRO A 393 -11.19 -2.78 -18.66
CA PRO A 393 -12.56 -2.38 -18.38
C PRO A 393 -12.64 -1.12 -17.51
N GLN A 394 -13.23 -0.06 -18.05
CA GLN A 394 -13.42 1.21 -17.36
C GLN A 394 -14.37 2.11 -18.17
N ILE A 395 -14.83 3.19 -17.55
CA ILE A 395 -15.39 4.34 -18.23
C ILE A 395 -14.51 5.56 -17.96
N ARG A 396 -14.35 6.41 -18.97
CA ARG A 396 -13.69 7.72 -18.82
C ARG A 396 -14.29 8.72 -19.80
N GLY A 397 -14.23 9.99 -19.44
CA GLY A 397 -14.77 11.06 -20.30
C GLY A 397 -14.71 12.41 -19.63
N ARG A 398 -15.46 13.36 -20.20
CA ARG A 398 -15.59 14.72 -19.69
C ARG A 398 -17.02 15.08 -19.34
N ILE A 399 -17.19 15.69 -18.18
CA ILE A 399 -18.40 16.37 -17.75
C ILE A 399 -18.30 17.82 -18.21
N THR A 400 -19.27 18.26 -19.01
CA THR A 400 -19.33 19.59 -19.59
C THR A 400 -20.71 20.20 -19.39
N ASP A 401 -20.77 21.53 -19.45
CA ASP A 401 -22.02 22.27 -19.54
C ASP A 401 -22.62 22.12 -20.94
N ALA A 402 -23.87 21.67 -21.04
CA ALA A 402 -24.54 21.38 -22.30
C ALA A 402 -24.74 22.59 -23.23
N ILE A 403 -24.67 23.81 -22.70
CA ILE A 403 -24.88 25.05 -23.47
C ILE A 403 -23.55 25.63 -23.92
N THR A 404 -22.58 25.72 -23.02
CA THR A 404 -21.30 26.38 -23.27
C THR A 404 -20.21 25.43 -23.77
N GLY A 405 -20.39 24.11 -23.59
CA GLY A 405 -19.39 23.08 -23.88
C GLY A 405 -18.16 23.14 -22.97
N LYS A 406 -18.17 23.99 -21.93
CA LYS A 406 -17.05 24.14 -21.00
C LYS A 406 -17.04 23.00 -19.99
N PRO A 407 -15.86 22.53 -19.56
CA PRO A 407 -15.77 21.54 -18.49
C PRO A 407 -16.35 22.08 -17.18
N ILE A 408 -16.99 21.21 -16.41
CA ILE A 408 -17.58 21.54 -15.11
C ILE A 408 -17.06 20.60 -14.03
N ASP A 409 -16.89 21.14 -12.82
CA ASP A 409 -16.60 20.34 -11.62
C ASP A 409 -17.86 19.55 -11.25
N GLY A 410 -17.80 18.24 -11.46
CA GLY A 410 -18.92 17.33 -11.26
C GLY A 410 -18.53 16.13 -10.41
N ASN A 411 -19.55 15.35 -10.06
CA ASN A 411 -19.44 14.12 -9.30
C ASN A 411 -20.19 13.00 -10.04
N PHE A 412 -19.81 11.75 -9.81
CA PHE A 412 -20.50 10.60 -10.41
C PHE A 412 -20.55 9.41 -9.45
N LYS A 413 -21.63 8.62 -9.46
CA LYS A 413 -21.79 7.37 -8.70
C LYS A 413 -22.39 6.27 -9.55
N ILE A 414 -22.13 5.02 -9.18
CA ILE A 414 -22.94 3.88 -9.61
C ILE A 414 -24.22 3.87 -8.76
N ALA A 415 -25.39 3.77 -9.41
CA ALA A 415 -26.69 3.94 -8.76
C ALA A 415 -26.91 3.02 -7.54
N ASP A 416 -26.47 1.76 -7.63
CA ASP A 416 -26.67 0.75 -6.58
C ASP A 416 -25.48 0.62 -5.62
N VAL A 417 -24.55 1.58 -5.63
CA VAL A 417 -23.37 1.57 -4.75
C VAL A 417 -23.46 2.68 -3.72
N GLU A 418 -23.45 2.28 -2.44
CA GLU A 418 -23.39 3.22 -1.33
C GLU A 418 -21.94 3.63 -1.06
N TYR A 419 -21.62 4.88 -1.38
CA TYR A 419 -20.31 5.47 -1.10
C TYR A 419 -20.35 6.30 0.18
N GLN A 420 -19.37 6.10 1.05
CA GLN A 420 -19.30 6.83 2.32
C GLN A 420 -18.75 8.26 2.18
N LYS A 421 -18.06 8.59 1.08
CA LYS A 421 -17.52 9.94 0.82
C LYS A 421 -17.77 10.39 -0.61
N GLU A 422 -18.64 11.38 -0.77
CA GLU A 422 -18.98 11.93 -2.09
C GLU A 422 -17.80 12.63 -2.77
N LYS A 423 -16.90 13.27 -2.01
CA LYS A 423 -15.75 13.99 -2.56
C LYS A 423 -14.74 13.08 -3.28
N ALA A 424 -14.76 11.78 -2.99
CA ALA A 424 -13.84 10.78 -3.56
C ALA A 424 -14.06 10.55 -5.06
N ARG A 425 -15.22 10.96 -5.59
CA ARG A 425 -15.66 10.67 -6.96
C ARG A 425 -15.72 11.93 -7.84
N ARG A 426 -15.05 13.00 -7.42
CA ARG A 426 -15.04 14.29 -8.11
C ARG A 426 -14.23 14.26 -9.41
N SER A 427 -14.78 14.93 -10.39
CA SER A 427 -14.22 15.17 -11.71
C SER A 427 -13.73 16.63 -11.78
N LYS A 428 -12.55 16.88 -11.22
CA LYS A 428 -11.96 18.23 -11.24
C LYS A 428 -11.64 18.59 -12.69
N ASP A 429 -12.04 19.78 -13.12
CA ASP A 429 -11.88 20.26 -14.50
C ASP A 429 -12.63 19.39 -15.54
N GLY A 430 -13.67 18.69 -15.10
CA GLY A 430 -14.58 17.90 -15.93
C GLY A 430 -14.07 16.53 -16.32
N VAL A 431 -12.80 16.17 -16.09
CA VAL A 431 -12.29 14.84 -16.48
C VAL A 431 -12.55 13.79 -15.41
N PHE A 432 -13.20 12.68 -15.77
CA PHE A 432 -13.46 11.55 -14.87
C PHE A 432 -12.94 10.22 -15.43
N TYR A 433 -12.63 9.32 -14.49
CA TYR A 433 -12.25 7.93 -14.75
C TYR A 433 -12.89 7.04 -13.70
N LYS A 434 -13.34 5.85 -14.12
CA LYS A 434 -13.80 4.83 -13.20
C LYS A 434 -13.45 3.44 -13.71
N LEU A 435 -12.61 2.76 -12.95
CA LEU A 435 -12.35 1.35 -13.15
C LEU A 435 -13.61 0.57 -12.77
N LEU A 436 -14.02 -0.34 -13.66
CA LEU A 436 -15.19 -1.18 -13.51
C LEU A 436 -14.82 -2.60 -13.91
N ALA A 437 -15.61 -3.59 -13.50
CA ALA A 437 -15.58 -4.92 -14.11
C ALA A 437 -16.48 -4.94 -15.35
N PRO A 438 -16.32 -5.89 -16.28
CA PRO A 438 -17.30 -6.09 -17.35
C PRO A 438 -18.72 -6.27 -16.78
N GLY A 439 -19.69 -5.55 -17.32
CA GLY A 439 -21.05 -5.51 -16.77
C GLY A 439 -21.89 -4.34 -17.27
N SER A 440 -23.13 -4.26 -16.80
CA SER A 440 -24.04 -3.14 -17.05
C SER A 440 -24.17 -2.29 -15.79
N TYR A 441 -24.12 -0.97 -15.94
CA TYR A 441 -24.12 -0.02 -14.84
C TYR A 441 -25.02 1.17 -15.17
N ASP A 442 -25.74 1.65 -14.16
CA ASP A 442 -26.36 2.97 -14.18
C ASP A 442 -25.45 3.94 -13.43
N LEU A 443 -24.98 4.97 -14.12
CA LEU A 443 -24.11 6.01 -13.58
C LEU A 443 -24.90 7.31 -13.45
N ILE A 444 -24.92 7.86 -12.24
CA ILE A 444 -25.59 9.11 -11.91
C ILE A 444 -24.53 10.20 -11.81
N PHE A 445 -24.64 11.22 -12.65
CA PHE A 445 -23.79 12.40 -12.69
C PHE A 445 -24.50 13.59 -12.03
N GLU A 446 -23.79 14.30 -11.16
CA GLU A 446 -24.31 15.39 -10.33
C GLU A 446 -23.31 16.55 -10.32
N ALA A 447 -23.79 17.79 -10.43
CA ALA A 447 -22.97 18.99 -10.32
C ALA A 447 -23.81 20.16 -9.78
N ASP A 448 -23.19 21.04 -8.99
CA ASP A 448 -23.89 22.18 -8.39
C ASP A 448 -24.47 23.10 -9.48
N GLY A 449 -25.79 23.30 -9.46
CA GLY A 449 -26.50 24.12 -10.45
C GLY A 449 -26.91 23.38 -11.74
N TYR A 450 -26.76 22.06 -11.79
CA TYR A 450 -27.15 21.21 -12.92
C TYR A 450 -28.17 20.15 -12.49
N GLU A 451 -29.03 19.74 -13.43
CA GLU A 451 -29.93 18.60 -13.21
C GLU A 451 -29.12 17.29 -13.16
N PRO A 452 -29.38 16.39 -12.18
CA PRO A 452 -28.77 15.06 -12.17
C PRO A 452 -29.11 14.29 -13.44
N GLN A 453 -28.12 13.61 -14.01
CA GLN A 453 -28.28 12.81 -15.22
C GLN A 453 -27.85 11.36 -14.96
N THR A 454 -28.73 10.42 -15.29
CA THR A 454 -28.40 8.99 -15.28
C THR A 454 -28.07 8.51 -16.69
N ILE A 455 -26.97 7.78 -16.82
CA ILE A 455 -26.62 7.05 -18.05
C ILE A 455 -26.56 5.56 -17.75
N SER A 456 -27.15 4.75 -18.62
CA SER A 456 -27.00 3.28 -18.59
C SER A 456 -25.91 2.89 -19.58
N ILE A 457 -24.90 2.17 -19.11
CA ILE A 457 -23.73 1.81 -19.90
C ILE A 457 -23.37 0.33 -19.75
N SER A 458 -22.85 -0.26 -20.82
CA SER A 458 -22.26 -1.60 -20.79
C SER A 458 -20.74 -1.49 -20.92
N ILE A 459 -20.02 -2.08 -19.98
CA ILE A 459 -18.57 -2.18 -19.97
C ILE A 459 -18.18 -3.58 -20.43
N GLY A 460 -17.34 -3.66 -21.46
CA GLY A 460 -16.69 -4.91 -21.90
C GLY A 460 -15.23 -4.97 -21.45
N ASP A 461 -14.39 -5.62 -22.25
CA ASP A 461 -12.97 -5.85 -21.92
C ASP A 461 -12.05 -4.64 -22.19
N SER A 462 -12.61 -3.50 -22.63
CA SER A 462 -11.86 -2.32 -23.08
C SER A 462 -12.47 -1.03 -22.53
N PRO A 463 -11.71 0.09 -22.53
CA PRO A 463 -12.20 1.36 -22.01
C PRO A 463 -13.34 1.89 -22.85
N VAL A 464 -14.37 2.40 -22.17
CA VAL A 464 -15.47 3.13 -22.81
C VAL A 464 -15.25 4.63 -22.65
N MET A 465 -15.22 5.35 -23.77
CA MET A 465 -15.21 6.81 -23.79
C MET A 465 -16.64 7.32 -23.75
N TRP A 466 -16.98 8.14 -22.76
CA TRP A 466 -18.33 8.70 -22.65
C TRP A 466 -18.31 10.10 -22.05
N ASP A 467 -18.53 11.11 -22.89
CA ASP A 467 -18.67 12.49 -22.44
C ASP A 467 -20.12 12.75 -21.98
N VAL A 468 -20.27 13.54 -20.92
CA VAL A 468 -21.55 13.90 -20.31
C VAL A 468 -21.73 15.41 -20.42
N ALA A 469 -22.79 15.83 -21.12
CA ALA A 469 -23.17 17.23 -21.25
C ALA A 469 -24.35 17.51 -20.30
N MET A 470 -24.08 18.08 -19.13
CA MET A 470 -25.07 18.33 -18.09
C MET A 470 -25.89 19.60 -18.38
N ILE A 471 -27.19 19.54 -18.10
CA ILE A 471 -28.14 20.63 -18.34
C ILE A 471 -28.20 21.54 -17.10
N PRO A 472 -27.98 22.86 -17.22
CA PRO A 472 -28.16 23.78 -16.10
C PRO A 472 -29.59 23.73 -15.56
N ALA A 473 -29.73 23.62 -14.23
CA ALA A 473 -31.03 23.53 -13.55
C ALA A 473 -31.94 24.74 -13.81
N SER A 474 -31.35 25.91 -14.09
CA SER A 474 -32.10 27.11 -14.50
C SER A 474 -32.91 26.95 -15.79
N LEU A 475 -32.58 25.95 -16.62
CA LEU A 475 -33.26 25.65 -17.88
C LEU A 475 -34.24 24.47 -17.76
N GLY A 476 -34.19 23.70 -16.66
CA GLY A 476 -35.02 22.51 -16.45
C GLY A 476 -36.53 22.77 -16.42
N ASN A 477 -36.94 24.02 -16.16
CA ASN A 477 -38.35 24.44 -16.16
C ASN A 477 -38.89 24.88 -17.53
N GLU A 478 -38.05 25.02 -18.57
CA GLU A 478 -38.50 25.46 -19.90
C GLU A 478 -38.70 24.29 -20.90
N TRP A 479 -38.26 23.08 -20.57
CA TRP A 479 -38.26 21.92 -21.49
C TRP A 479 -38.87 20.64 -20.87
N GLY A 480 -39.91 20.78 -20.06
CA GLY A 480 -40.70 19.63 -19.59
C GLY A 480 -41.39 18.92 -20.76
N PHE A 481 -40.86 17.75 -21.15
CA PHE A 481 -41.52 16.77 -22.00
C PHE A 481 -42.14 15.65 -21.16
#